data_AF-A0A9D6HH67-F1
#
_entry.id   AF-A0A9D6HH67-F1
#
_cell.length_a   1.000
_cell.length_b   1.000
_cell.length_c   1.000
_cell.angle_alpha   90.00
_cell.angle_beta   90.00
_cell.angle_gamma   90.00
#
_symmetry.space_group_name_H-M   'P 1'
#
loop_
_entity.id
_entity.type
_entity.pdbx_description
1 polymer ?
#
loop_
_entity_poly.entity_id
_entity_poly.type
_entity_poly.pdbx_seq_one_letter_code
_entity_poly.pdbx_strand_id
1 'polypeptide(L)' 'MRLEIIVYTLMGIGLYFVSDWILDRIEVSRGERFKNRNIIFFLIILTLAFLSFSLTKFLLLAPG' A
#
# COMPACT_ATOMS: atom_id res chain seq x y z
N MET A 1 21.96 12.12 -7.74
CA MET A 1 20.73 11.59 -7.12
C MET A 1 21.11 10.38 -6.28
N ARG A 2 20.74 10.30 -5.00
CA ARG A 2 21.11 9.16 -4.12
C ARG A 2 20.24 7.94 -4.43
N LEU A 3 20.81 6.74 -4.37
CA LEU A 3 20.10 5.48 -4.66
C LEU A 3 18.91 5.25 -3.71
N GLU A 4 19.01 5.71 -2.46
CA GLU A 4 17.92 5.70 -1.47
C GLU A 4 16.66 6.39 -1.98
N ILE A 5 16.80 7.56 -2.62
CA ILE A 5 15.66 8.32 -3.13
C ILE A 5 14.94 7.50 -4.20
N ILE A 6 15.69 6.85 -5.10
CA ILE A 6 15.12 6.01 -6.16
C ILE A 6 14.34 4.85 -5.55
N VAL A 7 14.91 4.17 -4.55
CA VAL A 7 14.26 3.03 -3.88
C VAL A 7 12.98 3.46 -3.17
N TYR A 8 13.02 4.55 -2.39
CA TYR A 8 11.83 5.04 -1.70
C TYR A 8 10.75 5.55 -2.66
N THR A 9 11.14 6.20 -3.75
CA THR A 9 10.20 6.60 -4.81
C THR A 9 9.57 5.38 -5.47
N LEU A 10 10.34 4.36 -5.83
CA LEU A 10 9.82 3.12 -6.41
C LEU A 10 8.89 2.38 -5.43
N MET A 11 9.21 2.35 -4.13
CA MET A 11 8.30 1.81 -3.12
C MET A 11 6.99 2.58 -3.06
N GLY A 12 7.04 3.92 -3.09
CA GLY A 12 5.83 4.76 -3.11
C GLY A 12 4.96 4.49 -4.34
N ILE A 13 5.59 4.38 -5.51
CA ILE A 13 4.91 4.01 -6.77
C ILE A 13 4.29 2.61 -6.66
N GLY A 14 5.05 1.63 -6.17
CA GLY A 14 4.57 0.27 -5.98
C GLY A 14 3.38 0.19 -5.04
N LEU A 15 3.46 0.85 -3.89
CA LEU A 15 2.35 0.95 -2.92
C LEU A 15 1.12 1.61 -3.54
N TYR A 16 1.30 2.65 -4.35
CA TYR A 16 0.20 3.30 -5.04
C TYR A 16 -0.52 2.32 -5.99
N PHE A 17 0.23 1.63 -6.86
CA PHE A 17 -0.33 0.66 -7.80
C PHE A 17 -1.01 -0.51 -7.10
N VAL A 18 -0.41 -1.06 -6.06
CA VAL A 18 -1.00 -2.15 -5.27
C VAL A 18 -2.29 -1.69 -4.58
N SER A 19 -2.30 -0.47 -4.03
CA SER A 19 -3.48 0.09 -3.38
C SER A 19 -4.62 0.33 -4.36
N ASP A 20 -4.31 0.83 -5.56
CA ASP A 20 -5.28 1.07 -6.62
C ASP A 20 -5.86 -0.26 -7.12
N TRP A 21 -5.02 -1.26 -7.32
CA TRP A 21 -5.43 -2.61 -7.72
C TRP A 21 -6.36 -3.26 -6.69
N ILE A 22 -6.05 -3.16 -5.39
CA ILE A 22 -6.90 -3.68 -4.32
C ILE A 22 -8.26 -2.98 -4.33
N LEU A 23 -8.27 -1.65 -4.45
CA LEU A 23 -9.49 -0.88 -4.48
C LEU A 23 -10.37 -1.25 -5.68
N ASP A 24 -9.77 -1.33 -6.86
CA ASP A 24 -10.47 -1.74 -8.08
C ASP A 24 -11.03 -3.16 -7.94
N ARG A 25 -10.27 -4.09 -7.35
CA ARG A 25 -10.76 -5.45 -7.07
C ARG A 25 -11.98 -5.46 -6.14
N ILE A 26 -11.99 -4.61 -5.12
CA ILE A 26 -13.12 -4.48 -4.19
C ILE A 26 -14.32 -3.85 -4.92
N GLU A 27 -14.11 -2.83 -5.74
CA GLU A 27 -15.17 -2.19 -6.54
C GLU A 27 -15.80 -3.17 -7.55
N VAL A 28 -14.98 -3.98 -8.23
CA VAL A 28 -15.43 -5.04 -9.15
C VAL A 28 -16.22 -6.11 -8.40
N SER A 29 -15.77 -6.52 -7.22
CA SER A 29 -16.49 -7.50 -6.38
C SER A 29 -17.84 -6.96 -5.90
N ARG A 30 -17.91 -5.66 -5.60
CA ARG A 30 -19.13 -4.99 -5.15
C ARG A 30 -20.12 -4.73 -6.30
N GLY A 31 -19.62 -4.59 -7.53
CA GLY A 31 -20.42 -4.21 -8.70
C GLY A 31 -20.77 -2.72 -8.75
N GLU A 32 -20.28 -1.91 -7.81
CA GLU A 32 -20.47 -0.46 -7.77
C GLU A 32 -19.19 0.24 -7.32
N ARG A 33 -18.92 1.40 -7.92
CA ARG A 33 -17.82 2.28 -7.49
C ARG A 33 -18.15 2.95 -6.17
N PHE A 34 -17.14 3.10 -5.32
CA PHE A 34 -17.34 3.80 -4.05
C PHE A 34 -17.54 5.30 -4.27
N LYS A 35 -18.57 5.88 -3.66
CA LYS A 35 -18.74 7.35 -3.62
C LYS A 35 -17.52 8.06 -3.01
N ASN A 36 -16.92 7.45 -2.00
CA ASN A 36 -15.75 7.98 -1.29
C ASN A 36 -14.46 7.21 -1.65
N ARG A 37 -14.24 6.94 -2.94
CA ARG A 37 -13.09 6.17 -3.43
C ARG A 37 -11.75 6.70 -2.91
N ASN A 38 -11.57 8.02 -2.84
CA ASN A 38 -10.34 8.63 -2.32
C ASN A 38 -10.06 8.29 -0.85
N ILE A 39 -11.09 8.27 -0.01
CA ILE A 39 -10.95 7.95 1.42
C ILE A 39 -10.54 6.49 1.57
N ILE A 40 -11.15 5.60 0.79
CA ILE A 40 -10.86 4.17 0.85
C ILE A 40 -9.47 3.89 0.28
N PHE A 41 -9.10 4.52 -0.84
CA PHE A 41 -7.74 4.47 -1.38
C PHE A 41 -6.71 4.89 -0.33
N PHE A 42 -6.96 6.02 0.35
CA PHE A 42 -6.10 6.52 1.41
C PHE A 42 -5.96 5.51 2.57
N LEU A 43 -7.06 4.91 3.02
CA LEU A 43 -7.02 3.89 4.06
C LEU A 43 -6.23 2.65 3.62
N ILE A 44 -6.42 2.19 2.39
CA ILE A 44 -5.69 1.03 1.83
C ILE A 44 -4.19 1.31 1.81
N ILE A 45 -3.75 2.40 1.19
CA ILE A 45 -2.32 2.71 1.07
C ILE A 45 -1.68 2.98 2.44
N LEU A 46 -2.42 3.60 3.37
CA LEU A 46 -1.96 3.83 4.73
C LEU A 46 -1.74 2.50 5.46
N THR A 47 -2.74 1.59 5.42
CA THR A 47 -2.62 0.26 6.03
C THR A 47 -1.49 -0.55 5.41
N LEU A 48 -1.33 -0.53 4.09
CA LEU A 48 -0.22 -1.19 3.39
C LEU A 48 1.14 -0.61 3.77
N ALA A 49 1.24 0.71 3.93
CA ALA A 49 2.46 1.35 4.42
C ALA A 49 2.79 0.86 5.84
N PHE A 50 1.82 0.91 6.76
CA PHE A 50 2.01 0.40 8.12
C PHE A 50 2.38 -1.09 8.14
N LEU A 51 1.73 -1.92 7.33
CA LEU A 51 2.07 -3.34 7.20
C LEU A 51 3.48 -3.52 6.66
N SER A 52 3.91 -2.76 5.67
CA SER A 52 5.27 -2.83 5.12
C SER A 52 6.33 -2.53 6.19
N PHE A 53 6.13 -1.47 6.98
CA PHE A 53 7.03 -1.13 8.07
C PHE A 53 6.93 -2.12 9.25
N SER A 54 5.73 -2.61 9.55
CA SER A 54 5.49 -3.58 10.63
C SER A 54 6.10 -4.94 10.31
N LEU A 55 5.93 -5.45 9.08
CA LEU A 55 6.58 -6.68 8.61
C LEU A 55 8.10 -6.56 8.71
N THR A 56 8.65 -5.39 8.35
CA THR A 56 10.09 -5.15 8.46
C THR A 56 10.54 -5.28 9.93
N LYS A 57 9.77 -4.72 10.87
CA LYS A 57 10.05 -4.89 12.30
C LYS A 57 9.89 -6.34 12.75
N PHE A 58 8.80 -7.02 12.40
CA PHE A 58 8.56 -8.40 12.80
C PHE A 58 9.65 -9.34 12.26
N LEU A 59 10.05 -9.17 11.00
CA LEU A 59 11.12 -9.96 10.38
C LEU A 59 12.49 -9.67 11.01
N LEU A 60 12.75 -8.43 11.46
CA LEU A 60 13.99 -8.05 12.15
C LEU A 60 13.99 -8.39 13.64
N LEU A 61 12.83 -8.48 14.30
CA LEU A 61 12.67 -8.82 15.72
C LEU A 61 12.36 -10.29 15.97
N ALA A 62 12.03 -11.08 14.95
CA ALA A 62 11.83 -12.51 15.07
C ALA A 62 13.16 -13.14 15.53
N PRO A 63 13.28 -13.54 16.81
CA PRO A 63 14.42 -14.32 17.24
C PRO A 63 14.21 -15.71 16.62
N GLY A 64 15.16 -16.11 15.78
CA GLY A 64 15.37 -17.54 15.54
C GLY A 64 15.81 -18.23 16.82
#